data_AF-A0A528D638-F1
#
_entry.id   AF-A0A528D638-F1
#
_cell.length_a   1.000
_cell.length_b   1.000
_cell.length_c   1.000
_cell.angle_alpha   90.00
_cell.angle_beta   90.00
_cell.angle_gamma   90.00
#
_symmetry.space_group_name_H-M   'P 1'
#
loop_
_entity.id
_entity.type
_entity.pdbx_description
1 polymer ?
#
loop_
_entity_poly.entity_id
_entity_poly.type
_entity_poly.pdbx_seq_one_letter_code
_entity_poly.pdbx_strand_id
1 'polypeptide(L)' 'MTTPQILSFAVIFVMMAALVWGRYRYDLVATAALLLALAVGIVPFDEAFSGFSDDIVIIVGSALLVSAGIARSG' A
#
# COMPACT_ATOMS: atom_id res chain seq x y z
N MET A 1 -9.66 18.16 -15.32
CA MET A 1 -9.20 16.89 -14.73
C MET A 1 -8.93 15.93 -15.87
N THR A 2 -7.68 15.54 -16.08
CA THR A 2 -7.35 14.56 -17.11
C THR A 2 -7.87 13.18 -16.69
N THR A 3 -8.30 12.35 -17.64
CA THR A 3 -8.78 10.98 -17.38
C THR A 3 -7.87 10.18 -16.43
N PRO A 4 -6.53 10.20 -16.57
CA PRO A 4 -5.63 9.54 -15.61
C PRO A 4 -5.72 10.11 -14.19
N GLN A 5 -5.87 11.44 -14.02
CA GLN A 5 -6.01 12.05 -12.69
C GLN A 5 -7.27 11.57 -11.96
N ILE A 6 -8.40 11.52 -12.67
CA ILE A 6 -9.68 11.06 -12.10
C ILE A 6 -9.55 9.60 -11.64
N LEU A 7 -8.88 8.77 -12.45
CA LEU A 7 -8.64 7.37 -12.14
C LEU A 7 -7.72 7.19 -10.93
N SER A 8 -6.62 7.95 -10.83
CA SER A 8 -5.74 7.91 -9.66
C SER A 8 -6.48 8.31 -8.38
N PHE A 9 -7.26 9.39 -8.41
CA PHE A 9 -8.07 9.79 -7.26
C PHE A 9 -9.13 8.75 -6.89
N ALA A 10 -9.77 8.12 -7.88
CA ALA A 10 -10.75 7.07 -7.63
C ALA A 10 -10.12 5.85 -6.93
N VAL A 11 -8.94 5.41 -7.35
CA VAL A 11 -8.22 4.28 -6.69
C VAL A 11 -7.85 4.64 -5.26
N ILE A 12 -7.31 5.83 -5.02
CA ILE A 12 -6.96 6.28 -3.67
C ILE A 12 -8.21 6.30 -2.78
N PHE A 13 -9.33 6.82 -3.29
CA PHE A 13 -10.57 6.91 -2.53
C PHE A 13 -11.15 5.52 -2.21
N VAL A 14 -11.15 4.61 -3.19
CA VAL A 14 -11.57 3.21 -3.00
C VAL A 14 -10.66 2.49 -2.00
N MET A 15 -9.35 2.69 -2.08
CA MET A 15 -8.38 2.12 -1.15
C MET A 15 -8.61 2.63 0.28
N MET A 16 -8.77 3.94 0.45
CA MET A 16 -9.08 4.56 1.74
C MET A 16 -10.40 4.05 2.31
N ALA A 17 -11.46 3.97 1.50
CA ALA A 17 -12.75 3.43 1.94
C ALA A 17 -12.64 1.96 2.38
N ALA A 18 -11.88 1.14 1.65
CA ALA A 18 -11.66 -0.25 1.98
C ALA A 18 -10.83 -0.42 3.28
N LEU A 19 -9.85 0.44 3.51
CA LEU A 19 -9.07 0.52 4.75
C LEU A 19 -9.94 0.90 5.95
N VAL A 20 -10.80 1.92 5.80
CA VAL A 20 -11.67 2.42 6.87
C VAL A 20 -12.78 1.44 7.23
N TRP A 21 -13.26 0.63 6.28
CA TRP A 21 -14.34 -0.33 6.52
C TRP A 21 -13.99 -1.38 7.59
N GLY A 22 -12.71 -1.63 7.86
CA GLY A 22 -12.21 -2.40 9.02
C GLY A 22 -12.68 -3.85 9.12
N ARG A 23 -13.46 -4.35 8.15
CA ARG A 23 -14.07 -5.68 8.18
C ARG A 23 -13.14 -6.78 7.65
N TYR A 24 -12.18 -6.41 6.81
CA TYR A 24 -11.16 -7.29 6.26
C TYR A 24 -9.80 -6.96 6.89
N ARG A 25 -8.94 -7.97 7.01
CA ARG A 25 -7.55 -7.76 7.46
C ARG A 25 -6.88 -6.73 6.56
N TYR A 26 -6.21 -5.74 7.16
CA TYR A 26 -5.55 -4.64 6.46
C TYR A 26 -4.61 -5.11 5.33
N ASP A 27 -3.84 -6.17 5.57
CA ASP A 27 -2.94 -6.76 4.55
C ASP A 27 -3.71 -7.29 3.33
N LEU A 28 -4.85 -7.93 3.58
CA LEU A 28 -5.70 -8.50 2.53
C LEU A 28 -6.33 -7.38 1.69
N VAL A 29 -6.74 -6.29 2.35
CA VAL A 29 -7.26 -5.08 1.69
C VAL A 29 -6.18 -4.45 0.82
N ALA A 30 -4.96 -4.31 1.33
CA ALA A 30 -3.84 -3.72 0.59
C ALA A 30 -3.50 -4.56 -0.67
N THR A 31 -3.46 -5.88 -0.53
CA THR A 31 -3.14 -6.78 -1.65
C THR A 31 -4.26 -6.77 -2.70
N ALA A 32 -5.53 -6.77 -2.27
CA ALA A 32 -6.67 -6.67 -3.17
C ALA A 32 -6.76 -5.31 -3.88
N ALA A 33 -6.42 -4.22 -3.20
CA ALA A 33 -6.38 -2.87 -3.79
C ALA A 33 -5.29 -2.77 -4.87
N LEU A 34 -4.10 -3.35 -4.63
CA LEU A 34 -3.03 -3.41 -5.63
C LEU A 34 -3.47 -4.22 -6.85
N LEU A 35 -4.08 -5.40 -6.65
CA LEU A 35 -4.62 -6.22 -7.74
C LEU A 35 -5.70 -5.50 -8.55
N LEU A 36 -6.60 -4.77 -7.88
CA LEU A 36 -7.62 -3.95 -8.56
C LEU A 36 -6.98 -2.81 -9.35
N ALA A 37 -5.98 -2.12 -8.81
CA ALA A 37 -5.29 -1.04 -9.50
C ALA A 37 -4.59 -1.52 -10.79
N LEU A 38 -4.02 -2.74 -10.75
CA LEU A 38 -3.48 -3.41 -11.94
C LEU A 38 -4.58 -3.83 -12.92
N ALA A 39 -5.67 -4.43 -12.43
CA ALA A 39 -6.77 -4.90 -13.27
C ALA A 39 -7.47 -3.74 -14.01
N VAL A 40 -7.55 -2.56 -13.39
CA VAL A 40 -8.08 -1.34 -14.01
C VAL A 40 -7.06 -0.69 -14.97
N GLY A 41 -5.81 -1.17 -15.01
CA GLY A 41 -4.77 -0.68 -15.91
C GLY A 41 -4.21 0.70 -15.55
N ILE A 42 -4.41 1.13 -14.29
CA ILE A 42 -3.92 2.42 -13.79
C ILE A 42 -2.43 2.34 -13.45
N VAL A 43 -1.98 1.16 -13.02
CA VAL A 43 -0.59 0.87 -12.72
C VAL A 43 -0.06 -0.14 -13.75
N PRO A 44 1.05 0.15 -14.45
CA PRO A 44 1.72 -0.81 -15.31
C PRO A 44 2.13 -2.05 -14.52
N PHE A 45 1.98 -3.25 -15.09
CA PHE A 45 2.39 -4.50 -14.42
C PHE A 45 3.86 -4.50 -14.00
N ASP A 46 4.73 -3.87 -14.81
CA ASP A 46 6.17 -3.78 -14.53
C ASP A 46 6.49 -2.88 -13.31
N GLU A 47 5.61 -1.95 -12.99
CA GLU A 47 5.75 -0.97 -11.89
C GLU A 47 4.94 -1.37 -10.64
N ALA A 48 4.14 -2.45 -10.72
CA ALA A 48 3.23 -2.87 -9.65
C ALA A 48 3.91 -3.08 -8.29
N PHE A 49 5.15 -3.59 -8.31
CA PHE A 49 5.92 -3.90 -7.12
C PHE A 49 7.03 -2.88 -6.83
N SER A 50 7.16 -1.80 -7.63
CA SER A 50 8.24 -0.82 -7.43
C SER A 50 8.15 -0.15 -6.05
N GLY A 51 6.92 0.04 -5.53
CA GLY A 51 6.69 0.56 -4.18
C GLY A 51 7.19 -0.33 -3.04
N PHE A 52 7.41 -1.64 -3.25
CA PHE A 52 8.00 -2.51 -2.21
C PHE A 52 9.51 -2.27 -2.03
N SER A 53 10.17 -1.77 -3.07
CA SER A 53 11.59 -1.42 -3.05
C SER A 53 11.83 0.05 -2.67
N ASP A 54 10.78 0.78 -2.28
CA ASP A 54 10.88 2.17 -1.86
C ASP A 54 11.65 2.26 -0.53
N ASP A 55 12.56 3.24 -0.43
CA ASP A 55 13.36 3.49 0.77
C ASP A 55 12.49 3.63 2.02
N ILE A 56 11.27 4.16 1.89
CA ILE A 56 10.31 4.30 3.00
C ILE A 56 9.99 2.93 3.62
N VAL A 57 9.81 1.87 2.83
CA VAL A 57 9.48 0.52 3.33
C VAL A 57 10.65 -0.03 4.15
N ILE A 58 11.88 0.16 3.68
CA ILE A 58 13.10 -0.28 4.36
C ILE A 58 13.29 0.49 5.67
N ILE A 59 13.04 1.82 5.66
CA ILE A 59 13.12 2.66 6.86
C ILE A 59 12.13 2.20 7.92
N VAL A 60 10.86 1.98 7.57
CA VAL A 60 9.84 1.51 8.53
C VAL A 60 10.18 0.12 9.06
N GLY A 61 10.59 -0.81 8.20
CA GLY A 61 10.99 -2.16 8.60
C GLY A 61 12.18 -2.16 9.58
N SER A 62 13.20 -1.35 9.31
CA SER A 62 14.36 -1.21 10.21
C SER A 62 13.98 -0.56 11.54
N ALA A 63 13.11 0.45 11.54
CA ALA A 63 12.61 1.08 12.76
C ALA A 63 11.84 0.09 13.64
N LEU A 64 11.01 -0.78 13.05
CA LEU A 64 10.31 -1.85 13.78
C LEU A 64 11.29 -2.87 14.38
N LEU A 65 12.35 -3.24 13.64
CA LEU A 65 13.39 -4.13 14.14
C LEU A 65 14.13 -3.52 15.34
N VAL A 66 14.53 -2.25 15.25
CA VAL A 66 15.19 -1.52 16.34
C VAL A 66 14.28 -1.43 17.57
N SER A 67 13.00 -1.09 17.37
CA SER A 67 11.99 -1.06 18.44
C SER A 67 11.86 -2.42 19.14
N ALA A 68 11.80 -3.51 18.38
CA ALA A 68 11.75 -4.86 18.93
C ALA A 68 13.03 -5.27 19.69
N GLY A 69 14.20 -4.79 19.25
CA GLY A 69 15.47 -4.99 19.94
C GLY A 69 15.51 -4.28 21.28
N ILE A 70 15.13 -3.00 21.32
CA ILE A 70 15.06 -2.21 22.56
C ILE A 70 14.08 -2.84 23.56
N ALA A 71 12.88 -3.22 23.10
CA ALA A 71 11.85 -3.82 23.95
C ALA A 71 12.26 -5.17 24.59
N ARG A 72 13.30 -5.83 24.06
CA ARG A 72 13.81 -7.13 24.55
C ARG A 72 15.13 -7.01 25.30
N SER A 73 15.74 -5.83 25.28
CA SER A 73 17.02 -5.54 25.95
C SER A 73 16.83 -4.99 27.37
N GLY A 74 15.58 -4.67 27.75
CA GLY A 74 15.15 -4.48 29.13
C GLY A 74 14.46 -5.72 29.67
#